data_AF-A0A7R6SZG3-F1
#
_entry.id   AF-A0A7R6SZG3-F1
#
_cell.length_a   1.000
_cell.length_b   1.000
_cell.length_c   1.000
_cell.angle_alpha   90.00
_cell.angle_beta   90.00
_cell.angle_gamma   90.00
#
_symmetry.space_group_name_H-M   'P 1'
#
loop_
_entity.id
_entity.type
_entity.pdbx_description
1 polymer ?
#
loop_
_entity_poly.entity_id
_entity_poly.type
_entity_poly.pdbx_seq_one_letter_code
_entity_poly.pdbx_strand_id
1 'polypeptide(L)'
;MVNILISILVAIDLGLGLYLLNVHYVIDIIAGLMAGVAVFYVLSKKMAATLTAIVEKANKLAMKKNLDGAIEVLKEGYKYRWRHPFVKSQLDAQIGVLYYYKKDYDNAFPYLKKGIATHYIAKGMLAVIYYKKKQYDKMQETFEIAVKSASKESLIWALYAYCMNKIGKREKAIEIINRGLKKIPGDERLLANLKALQNRRPMKMKAYGEMWYQFMLDKMPVIQQQPPKFARFKRRY
;
A
#
# COMPACT_ATOMS: atom_id res chain seq x y z
N MET A 1 -1.48 6.76 20.41
CA MET A 1 -0.83 7.23 21.65
C MET A 1 -1.42 6.55 22.87
N VAL A 2 -2.74 6.39 22.99
CA VAL A 2 -3.35 5.76 24.18
C VAL A 2 -2.82 4.34 24.46
N ASN A 3 -2.60 3.49 23.45
CA ASN A 3 -2.02 2.15 23.68
C ASN A 3 -0.63 2.20 24.31
N ILE A 4 0.21 3.13 23.84
CA ILE A 4 1.59 3.31 24.31
C ILE A 4 1.58 3.80 25.76
N LEU A 5 0.70 4.75 26.07
CA LEU A 5 0.54 5.27 27.43
C LEU A 5 0.09 4.16 28.40
N ILE A 6 -0.90 3.35 28.03
CA ILE A 6 -1.35 2.23 28.87
C ILE A 6 -0.21 1.23 29.10
N SER A 7 0.55 0.87 28.07
CA SER A 7 1.68 -0.07 28.25
C SER A 7 2.79 0.50 29.13
N ILE A 8 3.05 1.80 29.07
CA ILE A 8 4.04 2.46 29.92
C ILE A 8 3.56 2.48 31.37
N LEU A 9 2.29 2.81 31.61
CA LEU A 9 1.70 2.79 32.95
C LEU A 9 1.79 1.40 33.57
N VAL A 10 1.41 0.34 32.84
CA VAL A 10 1.53 -1.04 33.34
C VAL A 10 2.98 -1.41 33.66
N ALA A 11 3.94 -0.97 32.84
CA ALA A 11 5.35 -1.24 33.09
C ALA A 11 5.84 -0.57 34.39
N ILE A 12 5.42 0.67 34.62
CA ILE A 12 5.76 1.45 35.81
C ILE A 12 5.08 0.86 37.04
N ASP A 13 3.79 0.56 36.97
CA ASP A 13 3.00 0.01 38.09
C ASP A 13 3.58 -1.34 38.56
N LEU A 14 3.94 -2.22 37.62
CA LEU A 14 4.53 -3.51 37.97
C LEU A 14 5.96 -3.36 38.51
N GLY A 15 6.78 -2.48 37.92
CA GLY A 15 8.14 -2.22 38.41
C GLY A 15 8.14 -1.62 39.82
N LEU A 16 7.25 -0.66 40.09
CA LEU A 16 7.06 -0.08 41.42
C LEU A 16 6.52 -1.10 42.43
N GLY A 17 5.57 -1.94 42.01
CA GLY A 17 5.02 -3.00 42.86
C GLY A 17 6.09 -4.01 43.31
N LEU A 18 6.99 -4.42 42.40
CA LEU A 18 8.08 -5.33 42.73
C LEU A 18 9.16 -4.66 43.59
N TYR A 19 9.46 -3.38 43.32
CA TYR A 19 10.38 -2.58 44.15
C TYR A 19 9.88 -2.46 45.59
N LEU A 20 8.58 -2.21 45.80
CA LEU A 20 7.97 -2.15 47.14
C LEU A 20 8.00 -3.49 47.89
N LEU A 21 8.15 -4.60 47.16
CA LEU A 21 8.29 -5.95 47.73
C LEU A 21 9.76 -6.32 48.02
N ASN A 22 10.70 -5.37 47.90
CA ASN A 22 12.15 -5.57 48.08
C ASN A 22 12.73 -6.68 47.18
N VAL A 23 12.17 -6.86 45.99
CA VAL A 23 12.78 -7.72 44.96
C VAL A 23 14.04 -7.03 44.40
N HIS A 24 14.97 -7.79 43.84
CA HIS A 24 16.20 -7.24 43.30
C HIS A 24 15.90 -6.28 42.13
N TYR A 25 16.34 -5.02 42.22
CA TYR A 25 16.02 -3.93 41.27
C TYR A 25 16.16 -4.29 39.78
N VAL A 26 17.12 -5.14 39.42
CA VAL A 26 17.29 -5.63 38.03
C VAL A 26 16.10 -6.46 37.56
N ILE A 27 15.55 -7.32 38.43
CA ILE A 27 14.39 -8.16 38.13
C ILE A 27 13.15 -7.28 37.96
N ASP A 28 12.99 -6.25 38.79
CA ASP A 28 11.83 -5.34 38.76
C ASP A 28 11.76 -4.59 37.43
N ILE A 29 12.89 -4.06 36.99
CA ILE A 29 13.00 -3.32 35.71
C ILE A 29 12.70 -4.26 34.53
N ILE A 30 13.27 -5.47 34.53
CA ILE A 30 13.05 -6.44 33.44
C ILE A 30 11.59 -6.90 33.42
N ALA A 31 11.02 -7.24 34.58
CA ALA A 31 9.64 -7.70 34.70
C ALA A 31 8.63 -6.62 34.28
N GLY A 32 8.82 -5.38 34.74
CA GLY A 32 8.01 -4.23 34.35
C GLY A 32 8.06 -3.99 32.84
N LEU A 33 9.26 -3.97 32.25
CA LEU A 33 9.43 -3.77 30.81
C LEU A 33 8.77 -4.90 30.00
N MET A 34 8.95 -6.16 30.43
CA MET A 34 8.32 -7.32 29.78
C MET A 34 6.79 -7.25 29.82
N ALA A 35 6.21 -6.85 30.97
CA ALA A 35 4.77 -6.67 31.10
C ALA A 35 4.24 -5.53 30.21
N GLY A 36 4.94 -4.39 30.16
CA GLY A 36 4.60 -3.29 29.26
C GLY A 36 4.61 -3.72 27.78
N VAL A 37 5.64 -4.44 27.36
CA VAL A 37 5.75 -4.98 25.98
C VAL A 37 4.62 -5.97 25.68
N ALA A 38 4.31 -6.88 26.61
CA ALA A 38 3.24 -7.86 26.44
C ALA A 38 1.86 -7.17 26.29
N VAL A 39 1.56 -6.19 27.15
CA VAL A 39 0.31 -5.41 27.06
C VAL A 39 0.26 -4.62 25.75
N PHE A 40 1.35 -3.95 25.37
CA PHE A 40 1.42 -3.22 24.11
C PHE A 40 1.16 -4.13 22.90
N TYR A 41 1.74 -5.34 22.88
CA TYR A 41 1.55 -6.32 21.83
C TYR A 41 0.08 -6.75 21.70
N VAL A 42 -0.57 -7.10 22.83
CA VAL A 42 -2.00 -7.49 22.84
C VAL A 42 -2.90 -6.35 22.36
N LEU A 43 -2.68 -5.13 22.87
CA LEU A 43 -3.45 -3.96 22.45
C LEU A 43 -3.26 -3.64 20.96
N SER A 44 -2.05 -3.82 20.45
CA SER A 44 -1.72 -3.63 19.04
C SER A 44 -2.40 -4.68 18.15
N LYS A 45 -2.38 -5.96 18.55
CA LYS A 45 -3.08 -7.05 17.84
C LYS A 45 -4.59 -6.81 17.79
N LYS A 46 -5.19 -6.37 18.91
CA LYS A 46 -6.62 -6.01 18.97
C LYS A 46 -6.95 -4.86 18.02
N MET A 47 -6.12 -3.81 18.01
CA MET A 47 -6.30 -2.67 17.11
C MET A 47 -6.14 -3.09 15.63
N ALA A 48 -5.17 -3.95 15.32
CA ALA A 48 -5.01 -4.49 13.96
C ALA A 48 -6.28 -5.22 13.51
N ALA A 49 -6.83 -6.11 14.35
CA ALA A 49 -8.08 -6.82 14.04
C ALA A 49 -9.27 -5.86 13.81
N THR A 50 -9.43 -4.84 14.66
CA THR A 50 -10.49 -3.83 14.48
C THR A 50 -10.31 -3.06 13.16
N LEU A 51 -9.08 -2.67 12.82
CA LEU A 51 -8.82 -1.93 11.59
C LEU A 51 -9.04 -2.81 10.35
N THR A 52 -8.65 -4.08 10.40
CA THR A 52 -8.94 -5.06 9.34
C THR A 52 -10.44 -5.19 9.11
N ALA A 53 -11.25 -5.32 10.17
CA ALA A 53 -12.71 -5.42 10.04
C ALA A 53 -13.34 -4.18 9.37
N ILE A 54 -12.84 -2.97 9.69
CA ILE A 54 -13.29 -1.72 9.05
C ILE A 54 -12.93 -1.73 7.56
N VAL A 55 -11.69 -2.09 7.22
CA VAL A 55 -11.22 -2.16 5.83
C VAL A 55 -11.97 -3.22 5.03
N GLU A 56 -12.24 -4.39 5.61
CA GLU A 56 -13.05 -5.43 4.96
C GLU A 56 -14.47 -4.98 4.68
N LYS A 57 -15.12 -4.29 5.64
CA LYS A 57 -16.46 -3.71 5.43
C LYS A 57 -16.43 -2.68 4.30
N ALA A 58 -15.42 -1.81 4.27
CA ALA A 58 -15.24 -0.85 3.19
C ALA A 58 -14.99 -1.54 1.83
N ASN A 59 -14.16 -2.58 1.78
CA ASN A 59 -13.90 -3.35 0.55
C ASN A 59 -15.17 -4.04 0.03
N LYS A 60 -15.99 -4.62 0.91
CA LYS A 60 -17.29 -5.21 0.52
C LYS A 60 -18.23 -4.18 -0.10
N LEU A 61 -18.26 -2.95 0.43
CA LEU A 61 -19.03 -1.85 -0.14
C LEU A 61 -18.46 -1.42 -1.50
N ALA A 62 -17.14 -1.31 -1.61
CA ALA A 62 -16.45 -0.97 -2.87
C ALA A 62 -16.71 -2.02 -3.97
N MET A 63 -16.73 -3.32 -3.63
CA MET A 63 -17.10 -4.41 -4.56
C MET A 63 -18.54 -4.27 -5.08
N LYS A 64 -19.45 -3.74 -4.25
CA LYS A 64 -20.83 -3.39 -4.65
C LYS A 64 -20.91 -2.07 -5.42
N LYS A 65 -19.77 -1.51 -5.86
CA LYS A 65 -19.62 -0.19 -6.50
C LYS A 65 -20.05 0.99 -5.61
N ASN A 66 -20.29 0.76 -4.32
CA ASN A 66 -20.60 1.81 -3.35
C ASN A 66 -19.29 2.36 -2.76
N LEU A 67 -18.58 3.18 -3.55
CA LEU A 67 -17.32 3.79 -3.15
C LEU A 67 -17.52 4.87 -2.07
N ASP A 68 -18.65 5.59 -2.09
CA ASP A 68 -18.94 6.63 -1.10
C ASP A 68 -19.19 6.03 0.28
N GLY A 69 -20.03 5.00 0.38
CA GLY A 69 -20.25 4.28 1.64
C GLY A 69 -18.97 3.59 2.15
N ALA A 70 -18.12 3.10 1.24
CA ALA A 70 -16.80 2.55 1.62
C ALA A 70 -15.90 3.63 2.26
N ILE A 71 -15.87 4.85 1.69
CA ILE A 71 -15.14 6.00 2.25
C ILE A 71 -15.70 6.39 3.62
N GLU A 72 -17.03 6.43 3.78
CA GLU A 72 -17.67 6.75 5.05
C GLU A 72 -17.30 5.75 6.16
N VAL A 73 -17.36 4.45 5.86
CA VAL A 73 -16.93 3.40 6.80
C VAL A 73 -15.47 3.57 7.21
N LEU A 74 -14.57 3.90 6.29
CA LEU A 74 -13.18 4.18 6.63
C LEU A 74 -13.04 5.43 7.51
N LYS A 75 -13.82 6.49 7.24
CA LYS A 75 -13.83 7.72 8.05
C LYS A 75 -14.33 7.48 9.47
N GLU A 76 -15.28 6.58 9.70
CA GLU A 76 -15.70 6.17 11.05
C GLU A 76 -14.52 5.63 11.87
N GLY A 77 -13.54 5.00 11.20
CA GLY A 77 -12.31 4.51 11.82
C GLY A 77 -11.45 5.60 12.47
N TYR A 78 -11.63 6.88 12.11
CA TYR A 78 -10.89 7.98 12.72
C TYR A 78 -11.17 8.16 14.21
N LYS A 79 -12.27 7.60 14.75
CA LYS A 79 -12.49 7.56 16.21
C LYS A 79 -11.35 6.84 16.95
N TYR A 80 -10.64 5.94 16.28
CA TYR A 80 -9.48 5.22 16.80
C TYR A 80 -8.14 5.92 16.52
N ARG A 81 -8.12 7.11 15.92
CA ARG A 81 -6.87 7.80 15.51
C ARG A 81 -5.87 7.98 16.64
N TRP A 82 -6.36 8.18 17.86
CA TRP A 82 -5.54 8.39 19.05
C TRP A 82 -5.14 7.08 19.74
N ARG A 83 -5.79 5.96 19.41
CA ARG A 83 -5.52 4.65 20.02
C ARG A 83 -4.12 4.17 19.64
N HIS A 84 -3.79 4.20 18.34
CA HIS A 84 -2.49 3.77 17.83
C HIS A 84 -1.94 4.74 16.77
N PRO A 85 -0.62 5.06 16.75
CA PRO A 85 -0.07 6.18 15.97
C PRO A 85 -0.38 6.16 14.46
N PHE A 86 -0.42 4.97 13.86
CA PHE A 86 -0.53 4.81 12.41
C PHE A 86 -1.96 4.60 11.92
N VAL A 87 -2.97 4.56 12.80
CA VAL A 87 -4.36 4.29 12.41
C VAL A 87 -4.84 5.32 11.40
N LYS A 88 -4.60 6.60 11.69
CA LYS A 88 -5.02 7.69 10.82
C LYS A 88 -4.36 7.59 9.44
N SER A 89 -3.05 7.41 9.38
CA SER A 89 -2.32 7.34 8.11
C SER A 89 -2.63 6.07 7.32
N GLN A 90 -2.96 4.97 7.99
CA GLN A 90 -3.41 3.75 7.32
C GLN A 90 -4.82 3.92 6.71
N LEU A 91 -5.74 4.59 7.41
CA LEU A 91 -7.05 4.95 6.87
C LEU A 91 -6.95 5.97 5.73
N ASP A 92 -6.11 7.00 5.88
CA ASP A 92 -5.86 8.01 4.85
C ASP A 92 -5.37 7.34 3.55
N ALA A 93 -4.48 6.34 3.63
CA ALA A 93 -4.02 5.60 2.46
C ALA A 93 -5.17 4.89 1.72
N GLN A 94 -6.04 4.17 2.46
CA GLN A 94 -7.18 3.44 1.89
C GLN A 94 -8.23 4.39 1.30
N ILE A 95 -8.57 5.47 2.00
CA ILE A 95 -9.51 6.49 1.52
C ILE A 95 -8.97 7.12 0.23
N GLY A 96 -7.68 7.44 0.19
CA GLY A 96 -7.02 7.98 -1.01
C GLY A 96 -7.10 7.03 -2.20
N VAL A 97 -6.93 5.72 -1.99
CA VAL A 97 -7.10 4.69 -3.03
C VAL A 97 -8.53 4.67 -3.56
N LEU A 98 -9.55 4.78 -2.70
CA LEU A 98 -10.94 4.81 -3.15
C LEU A 98 -11.27 6.05 -3.99
N TYR A 99 -10.83 7.24 -3.57
CA TYR A 99 -10.96 8.45 -4.40
C TYR A 99 -10.21 8.32 -5.72
N TYR A 100 -9.02 7.69 -5.72
CA TYR A 100 -8.28 7.39 -6.94
C TYR A 100 -9.10 6.50 -7.89
N TYR A 101 -9.80 5.49 -7.36
CA TYR A 101 -10.71 4.64 -8.14
C TYR A 101 -11.93 5.39 -8.67
N LYS A 102 -12.42 6.41 -7.95
CA LYS A 102 -13.43 7.35 -8.45
C LYS A 102 -12.88 8.31 -9.53
N LYS A 103 -11.58 8.28 -9.81
CA LYS A 103 -10.86 9.28 -10.64
C LYS A 103 -10.92 10.70 -10.09
N ASP A 104 -11.29 10.84 -8.82
CA ASP A 104 -11.32 12.11 -8.11
C ASP A 104 -9.93 12.38 -7.51
N TYR A 105 -9.02 12.81 -8.38
CA TYR A 105 -7.62 13.01 -8.00
C TYR A 105 -7.41 14.19 -7.04
N ASP A 106 -8.31 15.17 -7.03
CA ASP A 106 -8.22 16.33 -6.16
C ASP A 106 -8.52 15.93 -4.72
N ASN A 107 -9.53 15.10 -4.48
CA ASN A 107 -9.75 14.51 -3.16
C ASN A 107 -8.74 13.41 -2.84
N ALA A 108 -8.33 12.57 -3.79
CA ALA A 108 -7.37 11.50 -3.53
C ALA A 108 -6.01 12.03 -3.04
N PHE A 109 -5.52 13.11 -3.66
CA PHE A 109 -4.18 13.64 -3.41
C PHE A 109 -3.84 13.93 -1.93
N PRO A 110 -4.63 14.72 -1.17
CA PRO A 110 -4.34 14.99 0.23
C PRO A 110 -4.36 13.74 1.11
N TYR A 111 -5.25 12.77 0.84
CA TYR A 111 -5.32 11.51 1.57
C TYR A 111 -4.10 10.62 1.26
N LEU A 112 -3.77 10.42 -0.01
CA LEU A 112 -2.60 9.63 -0.43
C LEU A 112 -1.27 10.23 0.08
N LYS A 113 -1.18 11.57 0.15
CA LYS A 113 0.00 12.27 0.72
C LYS A 113 0.14 11.99 2.21
N LYS A 114 -0.94 12.08 2.99
CA LYS A 114 -0.99 11.77 4.44
C LYS A 114 -0.96 10.27 4.74
N GLY A 115 -1.23 9.44 3.73
CA GLY A 115 -1.23 7.99 3.82
C GLY A 115 0.10 7.40 4.23
N ILE A 116 0.05 6.28 4.96
CA ILE A 116 1.22 5.56 5.44
C ILE A 116 2.12 5.09 4.29
N ALA A 117 3.43 5.23 4.45
CA ALA A 117 4.40 4.91 3.39
C ALA A 117 4.45 3.41 3.05
N THR A 118 4.21 2.54 4.03
CA THR A 118 4.22 1.07 3.83
C THR A 118 3.09 0.58 2.93
N HIS A 119 2.04 1.37 2.71
CA HIS A 119 1.02 1.08 1.71
C HIS A 119 1.54 1.47 0.31
N TYR A 120 2.41 0.64 -0.25
CA TYR A 120 3.14 0.96 -1.48
C TYR A 120 2.23 1.23 -2.69
N ILE A 121 1.05 0.62 -2.76
CA ILE A 121 0.07 0.87 -3.85
C ILE A 121 -0.43 2.32 -3.79
N ALA A 122 -0.84 2.80 -2.61
CA ALA A 122 -1.27 4.18 -2.39
C ALA A 122 -0.14 5.18 -2.70
N LYS A 123 1.10 4.86 -2.34
CA LYS A 123 2.26 5.68 -2.73
C LYS A 123 2.53 5.64 -4.23
N GLY A 124 2.40 4.50 -4.88
CA GLY A 124 2.44 4.38 -6.34
C GLY A 124 1.37 5.24 -7.02
N MET A 125 0.13 5.22 -6.51
CA MET A 125 -0.95 6.06 -7.01
C MET A 125 -0.66 7.56 -6.82
N LEU A 126 -0.11 7.96 -5.67
CA LEU A 126 0.34 9.34 -5.45
C LEU A 126 1.39 9.76 -6.47
N ALA A 127 2.38 8.90 -6.74
CA ALA A 127 3.40 9.15 -7.74
C ALA A 127 2.78 9.27 -9.15
N VAL A 128 1.77 8.45 -9.47
CA VAL A 128 1.01 8.56 -10.72
C VAL A 128 0.22 9.87 -10.81
N ILE A 129 -0.34 10.38 -9.71
CA ILE A 129 -0.96 11.72 -9.69
C ILE A 129 0.10 12.78 -9.99
N TYR A 130 1.27 12.73 -9.36
CA TYR A 130 2.37 13.66 -9.67
C TYR A 130 2.83 13.58 -11.13
N TYR A 131 2.90 12.37 -11.69
CA TYR A 131 3.17 12.13 -13.11
C TYR A 131 2.13 12.83 -14.01
N LYS A 132 0.83 12.63 -13.73
CA LYS A 132 -0.27 13.29 -14.46
C LYS A 132 -0.22 14.82 -14.34
N LYS A 133 0.21 15.33 -13.17
CA LYS A 133 0.43 16.76 -12.91
C LYS A 133 1.76 17.31 -13.47
N LYS A 134 2.55 16.49 -14.17
CA LYS A 134 3.89 16.82 -14.69
C LYS A 134 4.89 17.27 -13.62
N GLN A 135 4.66 16.93 -12.35
CA GLN A 135 5.55 17.22 -11.23
C GLN A 135 6.56 16.07 -11.07
N TYR A 136 7.50 15.97 -12.00
CA TYR A 136 8.36 14.79 -12.14
C TYR A 136 9.35 14.58 -10.99
N ASP A 137 9.82 15.65 -10.35
CA ASP A 137 10.73 15.51 -9.20
C ASP A 137 10.00 14.91 -8.00
N LYS A 138 8.79 15.42 -7.69
CA LYS A 138 7.92 14.85 -6.65
C LYS A 138 7.47 13.43 -6.96
N MET A 139 7.22 13.12 -8.23
CA MET A 139 6.94 11.76 -8.69
C MET A 139 8.12 10.83 -8.35
N GLN A 140 9.34 11.23 -8.69
CA GLN A 140 10.55 10.47 -8.42
C GLN A 140 10.77 10.29 -6.90
N GLU A 141 10.70 11.36 -6.11
CA GLU A 141 10.78 11.28 -4.63
C GLU A 141 9.74 10.30 -4.04
N THR A 142 8.50 10.38 -4.53
CA THR A 142 7.42 9.50 -4.07
C THR A 142 7.68 8.05 -4.42
N PHE A 143 8.21 7.76 -5.61
CA PHE A 143 8.59 6.41 -5.99
C PHE A 143 9.77 5.89 -5.17
N GLU A 144 10.77 6.72 -4.87
CA GLU A 144 11.90 6.32 -4.01
C GLU A 144 11.43 5.90 -2.61
N ILE A 145 10.45 6.61 -2.05
CA ILE A 145 9.80 6.21 -0.79
C ILE A 145 9.09 4.86 -0.96
N ALA A 146 8.34 4.68 -2.05
CA ALA A 146 7.58 3.46 -2.29
C ALA A 146 8.50 2.23 -2.43
N VAL A 147 9.55 2.31 -3.25
CA VAL A 147 10.51 1.20 -3.43
C VAL A 147 11.35 0.93 -2.18
N LYS A 148 11.58 1.93 -1.31
CA LYS A 148 12.21 1.71 -0.01
C LYS A 148 11.31 0.90 0.92
N SER A 149 10.02 1.21 0.95
CA SER A 149 9.04 0.48 1.79
C SER A 149 8.67 -0.91 1.27
N ALA A 150 8.75 -1.13 -0.04
CA ALA A 150 8.32 -2.35 -0.71
C ALA A 150 9.38 -2.85 -1.69
N SER A 151 10.63 -2.93 -1.22
CA SER A 151 11.79 -3.28 -2.06
C SER A 151 11.72 -4.68 -2.68
N LYS A 152 10.91 -5.56 -2.09
CA LYS A 152 10.66 -6.94 -2.57
C LYS A 152 9.45 -7.07 -3.51
N GLU A 153 8.78 -5.96 -3.82
CA GLU A 153 7.62 -5.96 -4.73
C GLU A 153 8.08 -5.55 -6.13
N SER A 154 8.06 -6.46 -7.10
CA SER A 154 8.57 -6.14 -8.45
C SER A 154 7.71 -5.10 -9.19
N LEU A 155 6.41 -5.04 -8.89
CA LEU A 155 5.49 -4.09 -9.52
C LEU A 155 5.86 -2.63 -9.25
N ILE A 156 6.30 -2.26 -8.04
CA ILE A 156 6.59 -0.86 -7.73
C ILE A 156 7.83 -0.36 -8.47
N TRP A 157 8.85 -1.23 -8.61
CA TRP A 157 10.02 -0.97 -9.45
C TRP A 157 9.64 -0.79 -10.91
N ALA A 158 8.79 -1.69 -11.43
CA ALA A 158 8.33 -1.62 -12.81
C ALA A 158 7.46 -0.40 -13.09
N LEU A 159 6.56 -0.02 -12.18
CA LEU A 159 5.74 1.19 -12.28
C LEU A 159 6.61 2.46 -12.29
N TYR A 160 7.60 2.53 -11.42
CA TYR A 160 8.53 3.65 -11.38
C TYR A 160 9.32 3.78 -12.69
N ALA A 161 9.93 2.68 -13.14
CA ALA A 161 10.63 2.64 -14.41
C ALA A 161 9.71 2.97 -15.60
N TYR A 162 8.45 2.51 -15.58
CA TYR A 162 7.45 2.83 -16.60
C TYR A 162 7.21 4.34 -16.69
N CYS A 163 6.94 5.00 -15.56
CA CYS A 163 6.75 6.45 -15.54
C CYS A 163 8.00 7.21 -16.02
N MET A 164 9.20 6.78 -15.62
CA MET A 164 10.45 7.39 -16.09
C MET A 164 10.67 7.21 -17.59
N ASN A 165 10.38 6.03 -18.13
CA ASN A 165 10.45 5.78 -19.56
C ASN A 165 9.42 6.63 -20.34
N LYS A 166 8.21 6.79 -19.80
CA LYS A 166 7.14 7.60 -20.42
C LYS A 166 7.48 9.08 -20.52
N ILE A 167 8.36 9.60 -19.65
CA ILE A 167 8.87 10.98 -19.73
C ILE A 167 10.20 11.08 -20.49
N GLY A 168 10.57 10.05 -21.26
CA GLY A 168 11.78 10.03 -22.09
C GLY A 168 13.08 9.71 -21.34
N LYS A 169 13.04 9.47 -20.02
CA LYS A 169 14.23 9.15 -19.20
C LYS A 169 14.46 7.63 -19.17
N ARG A 170 14.68 7.02 -20.32
CA ARG A 170 14.79 5.55 -20.47
C ARG A 170 16.02 4.98 -19.76
N GLU A 171 17.15 5.65 -19.82
CA GLU A 171 18.40 5.21 -19.20
C GLU A 171 18.22 5.13 -17.67
N LYS A 172 17.51 6.11 -17.08
CA LYS A 172 17.09 6.05 -15.68
C LYS A 172 16.11 4.92 -15.41
N ALA A 173 15.17 4.64 -16.33
CA ALA A 173 14.26 3.51 -16.19
C ALA A 173 15.02 2.16 -16.13
N ILE A 174 16.05 1.99 -16.96
CA ILE A 174 16.94 0.81 -16.94
C ILE A 174 17.68 0.72 -15.60
N GLU A 175 18.24 1.83 -15.10
CA GLU A 175 18.89 1.88 -13.79
C GLU A 175 17.95 1.45 -12.65
N ILE A 176 16.71 1.96 -12.65
CA ILE A 176 15.68 1.61 -11.66
C ILE A 176 15.36 0.12 -11.70
N ILE A 177 15.18 -0.47 -12.88
CA ILE A 177 14.94 -1.92 -13.01
C ILE A 177 16.14 -2.72 -12.49
N ASN A 178 17.36 -2.32 -12.80
CA ASN A 178 18.57 -2.97 -12.28
C ASN A 178 18.66 -2.87 -10.75
N ARG A 179 18.30 -1.73 -10.15
CA ARG A 179 18.19 -1.59 -8.69
C ARG A 179 17.14 -2.55 -8.11
N GLY A 180 15.99 -2.70 -8.77
CA GLY A 180 14.97 -3.67 -8.42
C GLY A 180 15.47 -5.11 -8.47
N LEU A 181 16.17 -5.50 -9.54
CA LEU A 181 16.76 -6.84 -9.72
C LEU A 181 17.85 -7.15 -8.68
N LYS A 182 18.58 -6.15 -8.18
CA LYS A 182 19.49 -6.34 -7.03
C LYS A 182 18.74 -6.70 -5.74
N LYS A 183 17.50 -6.23 -5.57
CA LYS A 183 16.65 -6.54 -4.41
C LYS A 183 15.83 -7.81 -4.61
N ILE A 184 15.51 -8.16 -5.85
CA ILE A 184 14.72 -9.32 -6.25
C ILE A 184 15.45 -10.05 -7.39
N PRO A 185 16.56 -10.76 -7.10
CA PRO A 185 17.31 -11.47 -8.12
C PRO A 185 16.43 -12.51 -8.82
N GLY A 186 16.46 -12.53 -10.14
CA GLY A 186 15.71 -13.52 -10.94
C GLY A 186 14.22 -13.22 -11.16
N ASP A 187 13.67 -12.06 -10.75
CA ASP A 187 12.27 -11.74 -11.09
C ASP A 187 12.08 -11.60 -12.61
N GLU A 188 11.38 -12.58 -13.19
CA GLU A 188 11.19 -12.69 -14.64
C GLU A 188 10.48 -11.47 -15.24
N ARG A 189 9.57 -10.84 -14.48
CA ARG A 189 8.81 -9.68 -14.95
C ARG A 189 9.72 -8.46 -15.09
N LEU A 190 10.61 -8.23 -14.13
CA LEU A 190 11.63 -7.19 -14.19
C LEU A 190 12.66 -7.46 -15.29
N LEU A 191 13.14 -8.71 -15.42
CA LEU A 191 14.06 -9.08 -16.50
C LEU A 191 13.44 -8.85 -17.88
N ALA A 192 12.17 -9.22 -18.05
CA ALA A 192 11.46 -9.00 -19.31
C ALA A 192 11.28 -7.50 -19.62
N ASN A 193 11.02 -6.68 -18.61
CA ASN A 193 10.95 -5.22 -18.74
C ASN A 193 12.31 -4.60 -19.04
N LEU A 194 13.39 -5.07 -18.42
CA LEU A 194 14.75 -4.65 -18.70
C LEU A 194 15.10 -4.90 -20.17
N LYS A 195 14.88 -6.13 -20.65
CA LYS A 195 15.11 -6.51 -22.05
C LYS A 195 14.26 -5.68 -23.02
N ALA A 196 13.03 -5.35 -22.65
CA ALA A 196 12.17 -4.48 -23.46
C ALA A 196 12.77 -3.06 -23.56
N LEU A 197 13.18 -2.46 -22.43
CA LEU A 197 13.79 -1.13 -22.39
C LEU A 197 15.10 -1.07 -23.21
N GLN A 198 15.98 -2.06 -23.06
CA GLN A 198 17.23 -2.16 -23.83
C GLN A 198 16.98 -2.24 -25.33
N ASN A 199 15.97 -3.00 -25.75
CA ASN A 199 15.58 -3.15 -27.15
C ASN A 199 14.68 -2.02 -27.68
N ARG A 200 14.52 -0.92 -26.92
CA ARG A 200 13.64 0.21 -27.25
C ARG A 200 12.17 -0.18 -27.49
N ARG A 201 11.71 -1.25 -26.86
CA ARG A 201 10.32 -1.75 -26.94
C ARG A 201 9.52 -1.31 -25.72
N PRO A 202 8.17 -1.22 -25.83
CA PRO A 202 7.31 -0.97 -24.68
C PRO A 202 7.51 -2.01 -23.58
N MET A 203 7.52 -1.55 -22.32
CA MET A 203 7.58 -2.43 -21.15
C MET A 203 6.37 -3.37 -21.11
N LYS A 204 6.58 -4.61 -20.67
CA LYS A 204 5.58 -5.68 -20.57
C LYS A 204 4.73 -5.58 -19.30
N MET A 205 4.17 -4.41 -19.02
CA MET A 205 3.44 -4.14 -17.78
C MET A 205 2.17 -5.01 -17.61
N LYS A 206 1.59 -5.48 -18.71
CA LYS A 206 0.40 -6.35 -18.69
C LYS A 206 0.63 -7.67 -17.94
N ALA A 207 1.87 -8.12 -17.81
CA ALA A 207 2.24 -9.32 -17.05
C ALA A 207 1.94 -9.21 -15.54
N TYR A 208 1.71 -8.00 -15.01
CA TYR A 208 1.31 -7.78 -13.63
C TYR A 208 -0.21 -7.86 -13.40
N GLY A 209 -1.01 -8.06 -14.45
CA GLY A 209 -2.46 -8.28 -14.34
C GLY A 209 -3.21 -7.12 -13.69
N GLU A 210 -4.21 -7.44 -12.87
CA GLU A 210 -5.10 -6.47 -12.17
C GLU A 210 -4.31 -5.42 -11.38
N MET A 211 -3.20 -5.82 -10.78
CA MET A 211 -2.33 -4.94 -9.98
C MET A 211 -1.66 -3.85 -10.82
N TRP A 212 -1.53 -4.01 -12.13
CA TRP A 212 -1.10 -2.94 -13.03
C TRP A 212 -2.26 -2.00 -13.36
N TYR A 213 -3.42 -2.56 -13.68
CA TYR A 213 -4.57 -1.78 -14.15
C TYR A 213 -5.17 -0.86 -13.08
N GLN A 214 -5.01 -1.18 -11.79
CA GLN A 214 -5.41 -0.28 -10.70
C GLN A 214 -4.76 1.12 -10.78
N PHE A 215 -3.60 1.26 -11.43
CA PHE A 215 -2.95 2.57 -11.60
C PHE A 215 -3.55 3.41 -12.73
N MET A 216 -4.50 2.89 -13.52
CA MET A 216 -5.20 3.64 -14.59
C MET A 216 -4.24 4.32 -15.61
N LEU A 217 -3.10 3.69 -15.87
CA LEU A 217 -2.15 4.09 -16.90
C LEU A 217 -2.40 3.36 -18.23
N ASP A 218 -3.15 2.25 -18.19
CA ASP A 218 -3.59 1.47 -19.35
C ASP A 218 -5.01 0.94 -19.11
N LYS A 219 -5.73 0.58 -20.16
CA LYS A 219 -7.07 -0.03 -20.07
C LYS A 219 -6.93 -1.55 -19.97
N MET A 220 -7.74 -2.18 -19.11
CA MET A 220 -7.80 -3.64 -19.03
C MET A 220 -8.31 -4.19 -20.38
N PRO A 221 -7.69 -5.25 -20.94
CA PRO A 221 -8.18 -5.87 -22.15
C PRO A 221 -9.60 -6.39 -21.90
N VAL A 222 -10.54 -6.00 -22.76
CA VAL A 222 -11.87 -6.59 -22.76
C VAL A 222 -11.68 -8.06 -23.12
N ILE A 223 -11.96 -8.97 -22.20
CA ILE A 223 -12.09 -10.39 -22.54
C ILE A 223 -13.34 -10.45 -23.42
N GLN A 224 -13.15 -10.38 -24.74
CA GLN A 224 -14.18 -10.79 -25.68
C GLN A 224 -14.38 -12.28 -25.39
N GLN A 225 -15.45 -12.61 -24.66
CA GLN A 225 -15.91 -13.99 -24.57
C GLN A 225 -16.19 -14.40 -26.01
N GLN A 226 -15.33 -15.24 -26.59
CA GLN A 226 -15.60 -15.80 -27.90
C GLN A 226 -16.94 -16.53 -27.77
N PRO A 227 -17.94 -16.25 -28.63
CA PRO A 227 -19.20 -16.97 -28.55
C PRO A 227 -18.90 -18.48 -28.65
N PRO A 228 -19.56 -19.32 -27.84
CA PRO A 228 -19.31 -20.76 -27.81
C PRO A 228 -19.40 -21.32 -29.23
N LYS A 229 -18.52 -22.27 -29.56
CA LYS A 229 -18.38 -22.84 -30.93
C LYS A 229 -19.69 -23.36 -31.54
N PHE A 230 -20.70 -23.64 -30.71
CA PHE A 230 -22.04 -24.10 -31.11
C PHE A 230 -22.97 -22.99 -31.65
N ALA A 231 -22.60 -21.71 -31.54
CA ALA A 231 -23.36 -20.60 -32.12
C ALA A 231 -23.07 -20.37 -33.62
N ARG A 232 -22.21 -21.20 -34.24
CA ARG A 232 -22.06 -21.27 -35.69
C ARG A 232 -22.97 -22.38 -36.20
N PHE A 233 -23.88 -22.01 -37.11
CA PHE A 233 -24.79 -22.84 -37.92
C PHE A 233 -26.22 -23.04 -37.39
N LYS A 234 -27.09 -22.13 -37.84
CA LYS A 234 -28.30 -22.51 -38.59
C LYS A 234 -28.52 -21.46 -39.69
N ARG A 235 -27.90 -21.62 -40.86
CA ARG A 235 -28.42 -20.99 -42.08
C ARG A 235 -29.69 -21.77 -42.42
N ARG A 236 -30.85 -21.14 -42.29
CA ARG A 236 -32.11 -21.67 -42.80
C ARG A 236 -31.99 -21.77 -44.32
N TYR A 237 -32.36 -22.93 -44.85
CA TYR A 237 -32.58 -23.18 -46.27
C TYR A 237 -33.67 -22.27 -46.81
#